data_AF-A0A1H7TSQ6-F1
#
_entry.id   AF-A0A1H7TSQ6-F1
#
_cell.length_a   1.000
_cell.length_b   1.000
_cell.length_c   1.000
_cell.angle_alpha   90.00
_cell.angle_beta   90.00
_cell.angle_gamma   90.00
#
_symmetry.space_group_name_H-M   'P 1'
#
loop_
_entity.id
_entity.type
_entity.pdbx_description
1 polymer ?
#
loop_
_entity_poly.entity_id
_entity_poly.type
_entity_poly.pdbx_seq_one_letter_code
_entity_poly.pdbx_strand_id
1 'polypeptide(L)'
;MMLQIPRVLTRDQVAQCRDALDAAPWVDGNATAGMQSAQVKQNQQLPEGSPVARAVGDAIQDALAHNPTFFSAALPLKVFPPLFNRYAGGDGFGTHVDNAIRLLRGTDFRIRSDLSATLFLSDPESYDGGELCVEDTYGTHRVKLPAGDMVLYPASSLHHVTPVTRGMRVASFFWIQSMVRDDTERSLLYHLDHDVQRLSAERGSNDSTVVSLTGLYHNLLRRWADA
;
A
#
# COMPACT_ATOMS: atom_id res chain seq x y z
N MET A 1 9.01 -1.42 -8.80
CA MET A 1 8.69 -2.81 -8.43
C MET A 1 7.26 -2.90 -7.91
N MET A 2 6.54 -3.97 -8.25
CA MET A 2 5.22 -4.32 -7.69
C MET A 2 5.35 -5.59 -6.84
N LEU A 3 4.82 -5.58 -5.61
CA LEU A 3 5.07 -6.63 -4.61
C LEU A 3 3.80 -6.95 -3.81
N GLN A 4 3.52 -8.23 -3.60
CA GLN A 4 2.57 -8.70 -2.59
C GLN A 4 3.28 -8.87 -1.25
N ILE A 5 2.69 -8.33 -0.19
CA ILE A 5 3.12 -8.51 1.19
C ILE A 5 1.99 -9.27 1.92
N PRO A 6 2.18 -10.58 2.16
CA PRO A 6 1.14 -11.40 2.76
C PRO A 6 1.03 -11.14 4.27
N ARG A 7 -0.18 -11.28 4.81
CA ARG A 7 -0.47 -11.26 6.26
C ARG A 7 0.11 -10.02 6.97
N VAL A 8 -0.06 -8.84 6.37
CA VAL A 8 0.21 -7.57 7.06
C VAL A 8 -0.69 -7.47 8.30
N LEU A 9 -1.95 -7.86 8.15
CA LEU A 9 -2.86 -8.09 9.27
C LEU A 9 -3.19 -9.59 9.37
N THR A 10 -3.31 -10.06 10.61
CA THR A 10 -3.90 -11.36 10.92
C THR A 10 -5.40 -11.37 10.62
N ARG A 11 -6.00 -12.56 10.51
CA ARG A 11 -7.45 -12.71 10.29
C ARG A 11 -8.27 -12.04 11.40
N ASP A 12 -7.84 -12.14 12.65
CA ASP A 12 -8.52 -11.51 13.79
C ASP A 12 -8.43 -9.98 13.73
N GLN A 13 -7.26 -9.44 13.38
CA GLN A 13 -7.11 -8.00 13.16
C GLN A 13 -7.99 -7.50 12.01
N VAL A 14 -8.05 -8.24 10.90
CA VAL A 14 -8.96 -7.91 9.78
C VAL A 14 -10.41 -7.88 10.27
N ALA A 15 -10.85 -8.89 11.03
CA ALA A 15 -12.21 -8.94 11.56
C ALA A 15 -12.52 -7.73 12.45
N GLN A 16 -11.62 -7.38 13.37
CA GLN A 16 -11.77 -6.19 14.23
C GLN A 16 -11.83 -4.88 13.43
N CYS A 17 -10.97 -4.73 12.42
CA CYS A 17 -11.02 -3.59 11.52
C CYS A 17 -12.38 -3.54 10.79
N ARG A 18 -12.87 -4.69 10.31
CA ARG A 18 -14.13 -4.77 9.57
C ARG A 18 -15.35 -4.48 10.44
N ASP A 19 -15.40 -4.95 11.67
CA ASP A 19 -16.47 -4.63 12.62
C ASP A 19 -16.59 -3.10 12.83
N ALA A 20 -15.45 -2.42 12.98
CA ALA A 20 -15.43 -0.96 13.14
C ALA A 20 -15.80 -0.22 11.85
N LEU A 21 -15.26 -0.65 10.71
CA LEU A 21 -15.49 -0.02 9.40
C LEU A 21 -16.92 -0.21 8.90
N ASP A 22 -17.52 -1.37 9.13
CA ASP A 22 -18.87 -1.69 8.64
C ASP A 22 -19.95 -0.90 9.39
N ALA A 23 -19.69 -0.51 10.65
CA ALA A 23 -20.56 0.35 11.45
C ALA A 23 -20.39 1.86 11.18
N ALA A 24 -19.36 2.26 10.42
CA ALA A 24 -19.03 3.66 10.18
C ALA A 24 -19.88 4.31 9.07
N PRO A 25 -20.06 5.65 9.07
CA PRO A 25 -20.79 6.34 8.03
C PRO A 25 -19.93 6.49 6.76
N TRP A 26 -20.24 5.69 5.74
CA TRP A 26 -19.64 5.76 4.42
C TRP A 26 -20.32 6.84 3.57
N VAL A 27 -19.52 7.63 2.86
CA VAL A 27 -19.97 8.72 1.98
C VAL A 27 -19.48 8.50 0.55
N ASP A 28 -20.00 9.27 -0.41
CA ASP A 28 -19.49 9.28 -1.79
C ASP A 28 -17.98 9.60 -1.83
N GLY A 29 -17.20 8.71 -2.43
CA GLY A 29 -15.74 8.80 -2.46
C GLY A 29 -15.17 9.87 -3.41
N ASN A 30 -16.01 10.56 -4.19
CA ASN A 30 -15.59 11.72 -4.98
C ASN A 30 -15.04 12.85 -4.10
N ALA A 31 -15.44 12.93 -2.83
CA ALA A 31 -14.98 13.94 -1.89
C ALA A 31 -13.45 13.94 -1.64
N THR A 32 -12.77 12.80 -1.86
CA THR A 32 -11.33 12.65 -1.59
C THR A 32 -10.47 12.48 -2.85
N ALA A 33 -11.06 12.53 -4.04
CA ALA A 33 -10.34 12.30 -5.28
C ALA A 33 -9.63 13.58 -5.76
N GLY A 34 -8.50 13.42 -6.46
CA GLY A 34 -7.94 14.51 -7.26
C GLY A 34 -8.86 14.86 -8.43
N MET A 35 -8.73 16.07 -8.99
CA MET A 35 -9.62 16.60 -10.04
C MET A 35 -9.84 15.63 -11.21
N GLN A 36 -8.77 15.00 -11.71
CA GLN A 36 -8.85 14.03 -12.82
C GLN A 36 -9.53 12.73 -12.38
N SER A 37 -9.10 12.17 -11.24
CA SER A 37 -9.60 10.90 -10.74
C SER A 37 -11.07 10.94 -10.33
N ALA A 38 -11.57 12.09 -9.87
CA ALA A 38 -12.97 12.26 -9.46
C ALA A 38 -13.96 12.02 -10.62
N GLN A 39 -13.54 12.19 -11.88
CA GLN A 39 -14.42 12.04 -13.03
C GLN A 39 -14.74 10.58 -13.37
N VAL A 40 -13.89 9.64 -12.91
CA VAL A 40 -13.96 8.22 -13.25
C VAL A 40 -14.15 7.33 -12.03
N LYS A 41 -14.49 7.92 -10.89
CA LYS A 41 -14.58 7.22 -9.60
C LYS A 41 -16.03 7.06 -9.18
N GLN A 42 -16.42 5.81 -8.95
CA GLN A 42 -17.71 5.45 -8.38
C GLN A 42 -17.45 4.46 -7.25
N ASN A 43 -17.39 4.98 -6.03
CA ASN A 43 -17.19 4.18 -4.83
C ASN A 43 -17.66 4.96 -3.59
N GLN A 44 -17.54 4.31 -2.43
CA GLN A 44 -17.75 4.97 -1.15
C GLN A 44 -16.46 5.00 -0.34
N GLN A 45 -16.32 6.01 0.53
CA GLN A 45 -15.21 6.15 1.44
C GLN A 45 -15.63 6.61 2.83
N LEU A 46 -14.77 6.37 3.81
CA LEU A 46 -14.88 7.08 5.08
C LEU A 46 -14.40 8.53 4.93
N PRO A 47 -15.08 9.50 5.56
CA PRO A 47 -14.64 10.88 5.59
C PRO A 47 -13.22 11.02 6.16
N GLU A 48 -12.44 11.92 5.58
CA GLU A 48 -11.14 12.33 6.11
C GLU A 48 -11.34 12.87 7.55
N GLY A 49 -10.51 12.42 8.50
CA GLY A 49 -10.63 12.79 9.91
C GLY A 49 -11.65 11.99 10.73
N SER A 50 -12.40 11.06 10.11
CA SER A 50 -13.27 10.12 10.83
C SER A 50 -12.52 9.45 12.00
N PRO A 51 -13.07 9.44 13.23
CA PRO A 51 -12.43 8.76 14.36
C PRO A 51 -12.17 7.28 14.09
N VAL A 52 -13.08 6.60 13.38
CA VAL A 52 -12.91 5.19 13.00
C VAL A 52 -11.79 5.02 11.99
N ALA A 53 -11.72 5.88 10.97
CA ALA A 53 -10.65 5.82 9.98
C ALA A 53 -9.27 6.05 10.63
N ARG A 54 -9.18 6.98 11.59
CA ARG A 54 -7.94 7.20 12.37
C ARG A 54 -7.56 5.97 13.18
N ALA A 55 -8.48 5.44 13.99
CA ALA A 55 -8.19 4.28 14.83
C ALA A 55 -7.76 3.03 14.03
N VAL A 56 -8.45 2.74 12.92
CA VAL A 56 -8.07 1.61 12.04
C VAL A 56 -6.78 1.92 11.28
N GLY A 57 -6.58 3.16 10.85
CA GLY A 57 -5.35 3.59 10.20
C GLY A 57 -4.12 3.52 11.10
N ASP A 58 -4.27 3.83 12.39
CA ASP A 58 -3.21 3.69 13.39
C ASP A 58 -2.84 2.21 13.58
N ALA A 59 -3.84 1.33 13.70
CA ALA A 59 -3.58 -0.12 13.78
C ALA A 59 -2.86 -0.68 12.55
N ILE A 60 -3.18 -0.19 11.36
CA ILE A 60 -2.48 -0.56 10.11
C ILE A 60 -1.04 -0.04 10.15
N GLN A 61 -0.81 1.21 10.55
CA GLN A 61 0.53 1.79 10.64
C GLN A 61 1.40 1.04 11.66
N ASP A 62 0.83 0.65 12.81
CA ASP A 62 1.52 -0.18 13.80
C ASP A 62 1.91 -1.54 13.22
N ALA A 63 1.02 -2.20 12.47
CA ALA A 63 1.33 -3.46 11.82
C ALA A 63 2.44 -3.32 10.76
N LEU A 64 2.42 -2.24 9.98
CA LEU A 64 3.44 -1.94 8.98
C LEU A 64 4.81 -1.66 9.61
N ALA A 65 4.86 -0.94 10.73
CA ALA A 65 6.10 -0.63 11.45
C ALA A 65 6.84 -1.88 11.94
N HIS A 66 6.11 -2.98 12.17
CA HIS A 66 6.66 -4.27 12.61
C HIS A 66 6.78 -5.30 11.49
N ASN A 67 6.55 -4.92 10.22
CA ASN A 67 6.63 -5.84 9.08
C ASN A 67 7.96 -5.67 8.32
N PRO A 68 8.91 -6.63 8.45
CA PRO A 68 10.24 -6.48 7.84
C PRO A 68 10.19 -6.41 6.31
N THR A 69 9.29 -7.17 5.68
CA THR A 69 9.12 -7.16 4.22
C THR A 69 8.65 -5.79 3.73
N PHE A 70 7.69 -5.17 4.43
CA PHE A 70 7.26 -3.81 4.11
C PHE A 70 8.41 -2.82 4.27
N PHE A 71 9.14 -2.87 5.39
CA PHE A 71 10.25 -1.94 5.62
C PHE A 71 11.33 -2.06 4.55
N SER A 72 11.73 -3.29 4.20
CA SER A 72 12.74 -3.56 3.18
C SER A 72 12.30 -3.14 1.77
N ALA A 73 11.03 -3.40 1.41
CA ALA A 73 10.51 -3.09 0.08
C ALA A 73 10.18 -1.61 -0.12
N ALA A 74 9.63 -0.96 0.90
CA ALA A 74 9.12 0.41 0.80
C ALA A 74 10.11 1.48 1.29
N LEU A 75 11.03 1.12 2.20
CA LEU A 75 11.97 2.03 2.87
C LEU A 75 11.29 3.33 3.32
N PRO A 76 10.21 3.27 4.13
CA PRO A 76 9.32 4.40 4.33
C PRO A 76 10.00 5.56 5.08
N LEU A 77 9.98 6.75 4.50
CA LEU A 77 10.29 8.01 5.18
C LEU A 77 9.03 8.62 5.81
N LYS A 78 7.92 8.64 5.05
CA LYS A 78 6.60 9.08 5.52
C LYS A 78 5.50 8.22 4.91
N VAL A 79 4.53 7.83 5.71
CA VAL A 79 3.31 7.13 5.26
C VAL A 79 2.15 8.12 5.32
N PHE A 80 1.42 8.27 4.22
CA PHE A 80 0.18 9.04 4.21
C PHE A 80 -0.87 8.29 5.04
N PRO A 81 -1.66 8.96 5.89
CA PRO A 81 -2.66 8.29 6.72
C PRO A 81 -3.57 7.36 5.90
N PRO A 82 -3.76 6.10 6.33
CA PRO A 82 -4.62 5.15 5.63
C PRO A 82 -6.04 5.69 5.39
N LEU A 83 -6.48 5.59 4.14
CA LEU A 83 -7.86 5.89 3.72
C LEU A 83 -8.61 4.59 3.44
N PHE A 84 -9.93 4.61 3.57
CA PHE A 84 -10.76 3.42 3.43
C PHE A 84 -11.76 3.62 2.32
N ASN A 85 -11.84 2.64 1.42
CA ASN A 85 -12.81 2.61 0.33
C ASN A 85 -13.62 1.32 0.35
N ARG A 86 -14.84 1.40 -0.19
CA ARG A 86 -15.65 0.23 -0.52
C ARG A 86 -16.31 0.38 -1.88
N TYR A 87 -16.46 -0.76 -2.56
CA TYR A 87 -17.04 -0.88 -3.89
C TYR A 87 -18.10 -1.99 -3.88
N ALA A 88 -19.30 -1.71 -4.36
CA ALA A 88 -20.38 -2.68 -4.55
C ALA A 88 -21.31 -2.26 -5.69
N GLY A 89 -22.20 -3.15 -6.16
CA GLY A 89 -23.33 -2.77 -7.03
C GLY A 89 -22.94 -2.15 -8.38
N GLY A 90 -21.77 -2.48 -8.92
CA GLY A 90 -21.23 -1.92 -10.17
C GLY A 90 -20.18 -0.84 -9.98
N ASP A 91 -19.94 -0.40 -8.73
CA ASP A 91 -18.88 0.55 -8.38
C ASP A 91 -17.51 0.11 -8.91
N GLY A 92 -16.73 1.08 -9.37
CA GLY A 92 -15.38 0.89 -9.88
C GLY A 92 -14.59 2.20 -9.86
N PHE A 93 -13.33 2.14 -10.28
CA PHE A 93 -12.50 3.33 -10.39
C PHE A 93 -11.72 3.25 -11.68
N GLY A 94 -12.07 4.07 -12.67
CA GLY A 94 -11.46 4.06 -13.99
C GLY A 94 -9.97 4.41 -13.98
N THR A 95 -9.32 4.20 -15.13
CA THR A 95 -7.88 4.36 -15.30
C THR A 95 -7.42 5.77 -14.94
N HIS A 96 -6.44 5.83 -14.04
CA HIS A 96 -5.81 7.08 -13.60
C HIS A 96 -4.37 6.82 -13.13
N VAL A 97 -3.65 7.92 -12.87
CA VAL A 97 -2.37 7.94 -12.17
C VAL A 97 -2.57 8.75 -10.89
N ASP A 98 -1.86 8.40 -9.82
CA ASP A 98 -1.91 9.16 -8.59
C ASP A 98 -1.18 10.51 -8.71
N ASN A 99 -1.67 11.52 -8.00
CA ASN A 99 -0.97 12.80 -7.91
C ASN A 99 0.39 12.63 -7.22
N ALA A 100 1.46 13.06 -7.88
CA ALA A 100 2.84 12.95 -7.40
C ALA A 100 3.09 13.58 -6.01
N ILE A 101 2.31 14.60 -5.64
CA ILE A 101 2.33 15.22 -4.30
C ILE A 101 0.96 15.03 -3.64
N ARG A 102 0.97 14.44 -2.44
CA ARG A 102 -0.22 14.28 -1.59
C ARG A 102 -0.14 15.25 -0.42
N LEU A 103 -1.24 15.94 -0.15
CA LEU A 103 -1.40 16.84 0.98
C LEU A 103 -2.53 16.35 1.87
N LEU A 104 -2.30 16.33 3.17
CA LEU A 104 -3.34 16.06 4.17
C LEU A 104 -4.04 17.39 4.48
N ARG A 105 -5.32 17.49 4.15
CA ARG A 105 -6.04 18.78 4.19
C ARG A 105 -6.08 19.32 5.62
N GLY A 106 -5.89 20.63 5.77
CA GLY A 106 -5.89 21.29 7.07
C GLY A 106 -4.60 21.12 7.88
N THR A 107 -3.53 20.59 7.29
CA THR A 107 -2.21 20.46 7.92
C THR A 107 -1.09 20.82 6.94
N ASP A 108 0.12 21.01 7.45
CA ASP A 108 1.33 21.15 6.62
C ASP A 108 1.91 19.81 6.17
N PHE A 109 1.23 18.70 6.47
CA PHE A 109 1.69 17.37 6.10
C PHE A 109 1.51 17.15 4.59
N ARG A 110 2.64 16.93 3.92
CA ARG A 110 2.70 16.56 2.51
C ARG A 110 3.77 15.52 2.27
N ILE A 111 3.55 14.69 1.26
CA ILE A 111 4.49 13.69 0.82
C ILE A 111 4.61 13.67 -0.70
N ARG A 112 5.77 13.21 -1.17
CA ARG A 112 5.94 12.70 -2.53
C ARG A 112 5.41 11.26 -2.56
N SER A 113 4.45 10.95 -3.43
CA SER A 113 3.93 9.59 -3.55
C SER A 113 4.86 8.76 -4.43
N ASP A 114 5.82 8.06 -3.82
CA ASP A 114 6.69 7.15 -4.57
C ASP A 114 5.98 5.81 -4.81
N LEU A 115 5.28 5.34 -3.78
CA LEU A 115 4.58 4.07 -3.79
C LEU A 115 3.12 4.26 -3.39
N SER A 116 2.26 3.49 -4.01
CA SER A 116 0.86 3.28 -3.61
C SER A 116 0.73 1.90 -2.98
N ALA A 117 -0.12 1.80 -1.97
CA ALA A 117 -0.40 0.56 -1.27
C ALA A 117 -1.91 0.33 -1.18
N THR A 118 -2.31 -0.93 -1.33
CA THR A 118 -3.67 -1.38 -1.04
C THR A 118 -3.61 -2.59 -0.13
N LEU A 119 -4.18 -2.45 1.08
CA LEU A 119 -4.40 -3.53 2.03
C LEU A 119 -5.85 -4.03 1.87
N PHE A 120 -6.00 -5.32 1.58
CA PHE A 120 -7.30 -5.94 1.34
C PHE A 120 -7.99 -6.27 2.66
N LEU A 121 -9.27 -5.92 2.79
CA LEU A 121 -10.08 -6.17 4.00
C LEU A 121 -11.34 -7.01 3.69
N SER A 122 -11.47 -7.50 2.45
CA SER A 122 -12.46 -8.48 2.03
C SER A 122 -11.74 -9.64 1.36
N ASP A 123 -12.19 -10.87 1.60
CA ASP A 123 -11.65 -12.03 0.90
C ASP A 123 -12.02 -12.02 -0.59
N PRO A 124 -11.14 -12.48 -1.48
CA PRO A 124 -11.34 -12.38 -2.92
C PRO A 124 -12.56 -13.18 -3.40
N GLU A 125 -12.99 -14.22 -2.68
CA GLU A 125 -14.18 -15.01 -3.01
C GLU A 125 -15.49 -14.33 -2.59
N SER A 126 -15.43 -13.32 -1.71
CA SER A 126 -16.62 -12.66 -1.17
C SER A 126 -17.25 -11.63 -2.12
N TYR A 127 -16.59 -11.33 -3.25
CA TYR A 127 -17.06 -10.38 -4.26
C TYR A 127 -16.63 -10.79 -5.66
N ASP A 128 -17.34 -10.36 -6.70
CA ASP A 128 -16.96 -10.59 -8.11
C ASP A 128 -16.49 -9.27 -8.75
N GLY A 129 -15.50 -9.33 -9.64
CA GLY A 129 -14.79 -8.14 -10.12
C GLY A 129 -13.92 -7.50 -9.04
N GLY A 130 -13.82 -6.17 -9.02
CA GLY A 130 -13.04 -5.43 -8.01
C GLY A 130 -11.53 -5.71 -8.02
N GLU A 131 -11.01 -6.16 -9.16
CA GLU A 131 -9.58 -6.38 -9.35
C GLU A 131 -8.87 -5.03 -9.46
N LEU A 132 -7.77 -4.87 -8.74
CA LEU A 132 -6.85 -3.76 -8.99
C LEU A 132 -5.99 -4.13 -10.20
N CYS A 133 -6.18 -3.40 -11.29
CA CYS A 133 -5.39 -3.53 -12.50
C CYS A 133 -4.30 -2.46 -12.50
N VAL A 134 -3.04 -2.87 -12.54
CA VAL A 134 -1.88 -1.97 -12.59
C VAL A 134 -1.12 -2.22 -13.89
N GLU A 135 -0.89 -1.16 -14.65
CA GLU A 135 -0.16 -1.21 -15.92
C GLU A 135 1.34 -0.94 -15.71
N ASP A 136 2.16 -1.69 -16.43
CA ASP A 136 3.58 -1.45 -16.59
C ASP A 136 3.99 -1.50 -18.07
N THR A 137 5.29 -1.49 -18.35
CA THR A 137 5.82 -1.53 -19.72
C THR A 137 5.49 -2.82 -20.49
N TYR A 138 5.20 -3.91 -19.79
CA TYR A 138 4.98 -5.25 -20.35
C TYR A 138 3.52 -5.69 -20.36
N GLY A 139 2.63 -5.00 -19.64
CA GLY A 139 1.19 -5.23 -19.72
C GLY A 139 0.44 -4.79 -18.47
N THR A 140 -0.66 -5.49 -18.19
CA THR A 140 -1.53 -5.22 -17.05
C THR A 140 -1.50 -6.37 -16.06
N HIS A 141 -1.19 -6.07 -14.81
CA HIS A 141 -1.24 -6.98 -13.68
C HIS A 141 -2.56 -6.85 -12.95
N ARG A 142 -3.28 -7.95 -12.73
CA ARG A 142 -4.55 -7.98 -12.01
C ARG A 142 -4.35 -8.53 -10.61
N VAL A 143 -4.82 -7.79 -9.61
CA VAL A 143 -4.60 -8.10 -8.21
C VAL A 143 -5.90 -8.16 -7.42
N LYS A 144 -6.08 -9.29 -6.74
CA LYS A 144 -7.18 -9.54 -5.82
C LYS A 144 -6.67 -10.52 -4.75
N LEU A 145 -6.31 -10.00 -3.58
CA LEU A 145 -5.57 -10.75 -2.55
C LEU A 145 -6.48 -11.15 -1.38
N PRO A 146 -6.09 -12.18 -0.60
CA PRO A 146 -6.74 -12.52 0.67
C PRO A 146 -6.85 -11.32 1.61
N ALA A 147 -7.88 -11.30 2.45
CA ALA A 147 -8.00 -10.24 3.44
C ALA A 147 -6.83 -10.29 4.45
N GLY A 148 -6.20 -9.13 4.69
CA GLY A 148 -4.99 -8.97 5.48
C GLY A 148 -3.69 -8.92 4.66
N ASP A 149 -3.76 -9.26 3.38
CA ASP A 149 -2.63 -9.10 2.45
C ASP A 149 -2.63 -7.70 1.84
N MET A 150 -1.44 -7.23 1.46
CA MET A 150 -1.23 -5.94 0.85
C MET A 150 -0.54 -6.08 -0.51
N VAL A 151 -0.84 -5.18 -1.44
CA VAL A 151 -0.03 -4.95 -2.63
C VAL A 151 0.63 -3.58 -2.55
N LEU A 152 1.89 -3.51 -2.93
CA LEU A 152 2.71 -2.31 -3.07
C LEU A 152 3.08 -2.13 -4.54
N TYR A 153 2.95 -0.92 -5.09
CA TYR A 153 3.24 -0.64 -6.50
C TYR A 153 3.65 0.82 -6.70
N PRO A 154 4.32 1.17 -7.81
CA PRO A 154 4.68 2.56 -8.09
C PRO A 154 3.43 3.44 -8.24
N ALA A 155 3.39 4.58 -7.54
CA ALA A 155 2.25 5.51 -7.65
C ALA A 155 2.14 6.14 -9.05
N SER A 156 3.21 6.08 -9.84
CA SER A 156 3.25 6.52 -11.24
C SER A 156 2.56 5.57 -12.22
N SER A 157 2.22 4.35 -11.82
CA SER A 157 1.56 3.38 -12.69
C SER A 157 0.13 3.81 -13.02
N LEU A 158 -0.25 3.69 -14.29
CA LEU A 158 -1.67 3.71 -14.67
C LEU A 158 -2.37 2.54 -14.00
N HIS A 159 -3.49 2.81 -13.34
CA HIS A 159 -4.23 1.76 -12.66
C HIS A 159 -5.71 2.06 -12.56
N HIS A 160 -6.50 1.00 -12.38
CA HIS A 160 -7.95 1.06 -12.21
C HIS A 160 -8.45 -0.07 -11.31
N VAL A 161 -9.67 0.07 -10.79
CA VAL A 161 -10.39 -1.00 -10.09
C VAL A 161 -11.59 -1.40 -10.95
N THR A 162 -11.64 -2.68 -11.34
CA THR A 162 -12.75 -3.20 -12.15
C THR A 162 -14.08 -3.17 -11.38
N PRO A 163 -15.24 -3.05 -12.05
CA PRO A 163 -16.53 -2.99 -11.39
C PRO A 163 -16.78 -4.16 -10.44
N VAL A 164 -17.28 -3.90 -9.22
CA VAL A 164 -17.72 -4.95 -8.30
C VAL A 164 -19.18 -5.30 -8.58
N THR A 165 -19.43 -6.45 -9.21
CA THR A 165 -20.77 -6.84 -9.67
C THR A 165 -21.56 -7.67 -8.66
N ARG A 166 -20.88 -8.32 -7.72
CA ARG A 166 -21.47 -9.08 -6.61
C ARG A 166 -20.66 -8.83 -5.35
N GLY A 167 -21.33 -8.78 -4.20
CA GLY A 167 -20.69 -8.62 -2.91
C GLY A 167 -20.10 -7.21 -2.72
N MET A 168 -19.10 -7.11 -1.87
CA MET A 168 -18.48 -5.83 -1.52
C MET A 168 -16.99 -5.97 -1.27
N ARG A 169 -16.21 -5.17 -1.99
CA ARG A 169 -14.77 -5.02 -1.78
C ARG A 169 -14.54 -3.90 -0.79
N VAL A 170 -13.98 -4.18 0.38
CA VAL A 170 -13.49 -3.18 1.33
C VAL A 170 -11.96 -3.23 1.35
N ALA A 171 -11.31 -2.07 1.26
CA ALA A 171 -9.86 -2.00 1.34
C ALA A 171 -9.40 -0.71 2.02
N SER A 172 -8.17 -0.76 2.53
CA SER A 172 -7.41 0.42 2.92
C SER A 172 -6.42 0.77 1.81
N PHE A 173 -6.27 2.04 1.48
CA PHE A 173 -5.34 2.53 0.46
C PHE A 173 -4.62 3.79 0.95
N PHE A 174 -3.33 3.90 0.61
CA PHE A 174 -2.48 5.01 1.02
C PHE A 174 -1.21 5.09 0.17
N TRP A 175 -0.43 6.15 0.41
CA TRP A 175 0.80 6.45 -0.31
C TRP A 175 1.98 6.49 0.65
N ILE A 176 3.15 6.18 0.12
CA ILE A 176 4.40 6.19 0.87
C ILE A 176 5.39 7.08 0.13
N GLN A 177 6.01 8.00 0.87
CA GLN A 177 7.29 8.58 0.48
C GLN A 177 8.39 7.68 0.99
N SER A 178 9.15 7.11 0.07
CA SER A 178 10.32 6.30 0.38
C SER A 178 11.49 7.22 0.73
N MET A 179 12.37 6.76 1.61
CA MET A 179 13.71 7.33 1.80
C MET A 179 14.45 7.35 0.46
N VAL A 180 14.31 6.30 -0.35
CA VAL A 180 14.94 6.19 -1.67
C VAL A 180 13.92 6.50 -2.76
N ARG A 181 14.15 7.61 -3.46
CA ARG A 181 13.23 8.14 -4.49
C ARG A 181 13.13 7.23 -5.71
N ASP A 182 14.27 6.84 -6.27
CA ASP A 182 14.32 6.07 -7.51
C ASP A 182 13.84 4.62 -7.29
N ASP A 183 12.99 4.14 -8.20
CA ASP A 183 12.42 2.79 -8.09
C ASP A 183 13.45 1.69 -8.34
N THR A 184 14.44 1.94 -9.19
CA THR A 184 15.51 0.98 -9.48
C THR A 184 16.45 0.87 -8.29
N GLU A 185 16.91 1.99 -7.74
CA GLU A 185 17.76 2.02 -6.54
C GLU A 185 17.08 1.33 -5.35
N ARG A 186 15.79 1.61 -5.13
CA ARG A 186 15.00 0.94 -4.08
C ARG A 186 14.87 -0.57 -4.34
N SER A 187 14.64 -0.99 -5.57
CA SER A 187 14.56 -2.41 -5.93
C SER A 187 15.90 -3.13 -5.72
N LEU A 188 17.02 -2.49 -6.05
CA LEU A 188 18.36 -3.03 -5.80
C LEU A 188 18.63 -3.23 -4.31
N LEU A 189 18.24 -2.26 -3.47
CA LEU A 189 18.36 -2.39 -2.00
C LEU A 189 17.49 -3.54 -1.48
N TYR A 190 16.25 -3.67 -1.95
CA TYR A 190 15.36 -4.76 -1.56
C TYR A 190 15.94 -6.14 -1.91
N HIS A 191 16.47 -6.31 -3.12
CA HIS A 191 17.11 -7.57 -3.52
C HIS A 191 18.36 -7.88 -2.69
N LEU A 192 19.20 -6.87 -2.44
CA LEU A 192 20.41 -7.05 -1.62
C LEU A 192 20.05 -7.45 -0.18
N ASP A 193 19.06 -6.79 0.44
CA ASP A 193 18.60 -7.18 1.78
C ASP A 193 18.06 -8.62 1.79
N HIS A 194 17.21 -8.98 0.83
CA HIS A 194 16.69 -10.35 0.74
C HIS A 194 17.81 -11.40 0.63
N ASP A 195 18.83 -11.16 -0.19
CA ASP A 195 19.98 -12.05 -0.31
C ASP A 195 20.82 -12.11 0.97
N VAL A 196 20.99 -10.98 1.66
CA VAL A 196 21.65 -10.93 2.97
C VAL A 196 20.87 -11.74 4.01
N GLN A 197 19.54 -11.59 4.10
CA GLN A 197 18.71 -12.34 5.04
C GLN A 197 18.79 -13.84 4.77
N ARG A 198 18.71 -14.25 3.50
CA ARG A 198 18.85 -15.66 3.11
C ARG A 198 20.22 -16.22 3.50
N LEU A 199 21.29 -15.49 3.20
CA LEU A 199 22.65 -15.93 3.54
C LEU A 199 22.88 -15.97 5.06
N SER A 200 22.30 -15.02 5.79
CA SER A 200 22.32 -14.97 7.26
C SER A 200 21.65 -16.21 7.87
N ALA A 201 20.52 -16.65 7.31
CA ALA A 201 19.85 -17.89 7.74
C ALA A 201 20.68 -19.15 7.44
N GLU A 202 21.43 -19.17 6.33
CA GLU A 202 22.27 -20.30 5.92
C GLU A 202 23.61 -20.39 6.69
N ARG A 203 24.27 -19.26 6.95
CA ARG A 203 25.65 -19.20 7.47
C ARG A 203 25.77 -18.59 8.86
N GLY A 204 24.69 -18.02 9.37
CA GLY A 204 24.68 -17.24 10.61
C GLY A 204 25.01 -15.76 10.37
N SER A 205 24.42 -14.89 11.19
CA SER A 205 24.54 -13.43 11.08
C SER A 205 25.97 -12.90 11.32
N ASN A 206 26.84 -13.69 11.96
CA ASN A 206 28.22 -13.32 12.26
C ASN A 206 29.22 -13.79 11.20
N ASP A 207 28.76 -14.46 10.13
CA ASP A 207 29.60 -14.79 8.98
C ASP A 207 30.19 -13.52 8.37
N SER A 208 31.50 -13.53 8.07
CA SER A 208 32.20 -12.35 7.57
C SER A 208 31.66 -11.82 6.24
N THR A 209 31.11 -12.69 5.40
CA THR A 209 30.49 -12.28 4.13
C THR A 209 29.14 -11.60 4.39
N VAL A 210 28.34 -12.15 5.30
CA VAL A 210 27.05 -11.56 5.71
C VAL A 210 27.26 -10.16 6.29
N VAL A 211 28.24 -10.00 7.19
CA VAL A 211 28.58 -8.70 7.78
C VAL A 211 29.04 -7.71 6.70
N SER A 212 29.88 -8.15 5.76
CA SER A 212 30.36 -7.31 4.66
C SER A 212 29.22 -6.83 3.76
N LEU A 213 28.31 -7.73 3.34
CA LEU A 213 27.16 -7.39 2.50
C LEU A 213 26.15 -6.50 3.23
N THR A 214 25.93 -6.74 4.53
CA THR A 214 25.12 -5.84 5.39
C THR A 214 25.74 -4.44 5.43
N GLY A 215 27.06 -4.36 5.55
CA GLY A 215 27.80 -3.10 5.45
C GLY A 215 27.61 -2.40 4.09
N LEU A 216 27.63 -3.16 2.99
CA LEU A 216 27.37 -2.63 1.65
C LEU A 216 25.95 -2.07 1.53
N TYR A 217 24.94 -2.81 1.99
CA TYR A 217 23.54 -2.38 2.03
C TYR A 217 23.40 -1.03 2.74
N HIS A 218 23.95 -0.89 3.96
CA HIS A 218 23.87 0.36 4.70
C HIS A 218 24.65 1.52 4.05
N ASN A 219 25.75 1.23 3.33
CA ASN A 219 26.48 2.25 2.58
C ASN A 219 25.66 2.76 1.38
N LEU A 220 24.98 1.87 0.65
CA LEU A 220 24.09 2.24 -0.45
C LEU A 220 22.88 3.03 0.06
N LEU A 221 22.25 2.56 1.13
CA LEU A 221 21.14 3.27 1.77
C LEU A 221 21.56 4.69 2.18
N ARG A 222 22.73 4.86 2.81
CA ARG A 222 23.27 6.20 3.15
C ARG A 222 23.54 7.09 1.95
N ARG A 223 23.77 6.53 0.76
CA ARG A 223 24.01 7.30 -0.47
C ARG A 223 22.72 7.76 -1.13
N TRP A 224 21.68 6.93 -1.06
CA TRP A 224 20.44 7.13 -1.82
C TRP A 224 19.27 7.66 -0.99
N ALA A 225 19.34 7.58 0.34
CA ALA A 225 18.26 8.01 1.22
C ALA A 225 18.17 9.54 1.37
N ASP A 226 16.96 10.08 1.17
CA ASP A 226 16.48 11.32 1.77
C ASP A 226 16.21 11.07 3.29
N ALA A 227 16.60 12.01 4.15
CA ALA A 227 16.41 11.96 5.62
C ALA A 227 15.59 13.15 6.13
#